data_AF-A0A256YW74-F1
#
_entry.id   AF-A0A256YW74-F1
#
_cell.length_a   1.000
_cell.length_b   1.000
_cell.length_c   1.000
_cell.angle_alpha   90.00
_cell.angle_beta   90.00
_cell.angle_gamma   90.00
#
_symmetry.space_group_name_H-M   'P 1'
#
loop_
_entity.id
_entity.type
_entity.pdbx_description
1 polymer ?
#
loop_
_entity_poly.entity_id
_entity_poly.type
_entity_poly.pdbx_seq_one_letter_code
_entity_poly.pdbx_strand_id
1 'polypeptide(L)'
;LMIAGWQEIHRVARKFNADIVGIAEFIAEVHEVLRDRPIYYPDYIGGHCLIPNTEILNNVYSSKAWQFILESNKKRLEEIKSKTIKEEINALKNIWMRYVNKEYYK
;
A
#
# COMPACT_ATOMS: atom_id res chain seq x y z
N LEU A 1 -7.73 2.05 -3.06
CA LEU A 1 -6.90 2.89 -3.95
C LEU A 1 -5.53 3.17 -3.34
N MET A 2 -5.45 3.77 -2.15
CA MET A 2 -4.16 4.19 -1.55
C MET A 2 -3.16 3.05 -1.38
N ILE A 3 -3.53 1.94 -0.72
CA ILE A 3 -2.64 0.79 -0.54
C ILE A 3 -2.20 0.20 -1.89
N ALA A 4 -3.11 0.06 -2.85
CA ALA A 4 -2.79 -0.40 -4.20
C ALA A 4 -1.83 0.58 -4.94
N GLY A 5 -1.98 1.89 -4.74
CA GLY A 5 -1.02 2.88 -5.24
C GLY A 5 0.38 2.65 -4.67
N TRP A 6 0.49 2.38 -3.36
CA TRP A 6 1.76 2.02 -2.74
C TRP A 6 2.31 0.68 -3.25
N GLN A 7 1.47 -0.31 -3.56
CA GLN A 7 1.89 -1.56 -4.21
C GLN A 7 2.58 -1.29 -5.56
N GLU A 8 2.05 -0.36 -6.38
CA GLU A 8 2.69 0.02 -7.63
C GLU A 8 3.96 0.87 -7.44
N ILE A 9 3.96 1.82 -6.50
CA ILE A 9 5.17 2.62 -6.19
C ILE A 9 6.32 1.69 -5.78
N HIS A 10 6.02 0.68 -4.96
CA HIS A 10 6.99 -0.34 -4.57
C HIS A 10 7.52 -1.15 -5.76
N ARG A 11 6.64 -1.57 -6.68
CA ARG A 11 7.06 -2.24 -7.93
C ARG A 11 7.95 -1.35 -8.80
N VAL A 12 7.61 -0.08 -8.96
CA VAL A 12 8.39 0.90 -9.73
C VAL A 12 9.75 1.11 -9.08
N ALA A 13 9.81 1.31 -7.76
CA ALA A 13 11.06 1.47 -7.04
C ALA A 13 12.00 0.28 -7.27
N ARG A 14 11.49 -0.96 -7.15
CA ARG A 14 12.27 -2.17 -7.43
C ARG A 14 12.74 -2.24 -8.88
N LYS A 15 11.89 -1.90 -9.85
CA LYS A 15 12.25 -1.92 -11.29
C LYS A 15 13.44 -1.01 -11.60
N PHE A 16 13.54 0.12 -10.90
CA PHE A 16 14.61 1.10 -11.09
C PHE A 16 15.70 1.04 -10.02
N ASN A 17 15.70 0.00 -9.17
CA ASN A 17 16.64 -0.18 -8.06
C ASN A 17 16.72 1.05 -7.13
N ALA A 18 15.58 1.73 -6.94
CA ALA A 18 15.43 2.86 -6.06
C ALA A 18 15.12 2.40 -4.63
N ASP A 19 15.63 3.14 -3.64
CA ASP A 19 15.38 2.86 -2.24
C ASP A 19 13.96 3.26 -1.83
N ILE A 20 13.08 2.27 -1.71
CA ILE A 20 11.69 2.49 -1.30
C ILE A 20 11.56 2.98 0.15
N VAL A 21 12.52 2.62 1.03
CA VAL A 21 12.49 3.05 2.44
C VAL A 21 12.80 4.54 2.51
N GLY A 22 13.85 5.00 1.83
CA GLY A 22 14.17 6.42 1.74
C GLY A 22 13.04 7.26 1.11
N ILE A 23 12.37 6.74 0.07
CA ILE A 23 11.18 7.42 -0.51
C ILE A 23 10.06 7.52 0.53
N ALA A 24 9.79 6.44 1.27
CA ALA A 24 8.74 6.44 2.28
C ALA A 24 9.04 7.38 3.46
N GLU A 25 10.29 7.42 3.94
CA GLU A 25 10.74 8.37 4.96
C GLU A 25 10.55 9.82 4.51
N PHE A 26 10.98 10.17 3.29
CA PHE A 26 10.81 11.52 2.77
C PHE A 26 9.33 11.94 2.71
N ILE A 27 8.44 11.07 2.21
CA ILE A 27 7.00 11.38 2.20
C ILE A 27 6.48 11.54 3.62
N ALA A 28 6.97 10.74 4.57
CA ALA A 28 6.55 10.75 5.96
C ALA A 28 6.95 12.06 6.67
N GLU A 29 8.18 12.52 6.47
CA GLU A 29 8.67 13.81 6.98
C GLU A 29 7.83 14.98 6.45
N VAL A 30 7.49 14.97 5.15
CA VAL A 30 6.61 16.01 4.59
C VAL A 30 5.20 15.93 5.16
N HIS A 31 4.66 14.71 5.34
CA HIS A 31 3.35 14.51 5.94
C HIS A 31 3.30 14.96 7.40
N GLU A 32 4.38 14.80 8.16
CA GLU A 32 4.46 15.24 9.56
C GLU A 32 4.20 16.74 9.70
N VAL A 33 4.74 17.53 8.77
CA VAL A 33 4.59 18.99 8.74
C VAL A 33 3.26 19.42 8.14
N LEU A 34 2.90 18.89 6.96
CA LEU A 34 1.77 19.38 6.16
C LEU A 34 0.45 18.62 6.40
N ARG A 35 0.52 17.41 6.95
CA ARG A 35 -0.61 16.50 7.19
C ARG A 35 -1.44 16.18 5.94
N ASP A 36 -0.82 16.23 4.75
CA ASP A 36 -1.47 16.09 3.44
C ASP A 36 -1.22 14.74 2.74
N ARG A 37 -0.12 14.05 3.09
CA ARG A 37 0.33 12.80 2.45
C ARG A 37 0.33 11.58 3.39
N PRO A 38 -0.84 10.99 3.70
CA PRO A 38 -0.88 9.81 4.55
C PRO A 38 -0.01 8.68 3.97
N ILE A 39 0.86 8.14 4.83
CA ILE A 39 1.70 7.00 4.49
C ILE A 39 0.86 5.73 4.50
N TYR A 40 1.14 4.82 3.57
CA TYR A 40 0.63 3.46 3.61
C TYR A 40 1.79 2.51 3.32
N TYR A 41 1.64 1.24 3.67
CA TYR A 41 2.60 0.20 3.34
C TYR A 41 1.99 -0.76 2.31
N PRO A 42 2.79 -1.28 1.36
CA PRO A 42 2.28 -1.94 0.15
C PRO A 42 1.92 -3.41 0.39
N ASP A 43 1.34 -3.78 1.52
CA ASP A 43 1.03 -5.19 1.78
C ASP A 43 -0.17 -5.69 0.96
N TYR A 44 -0.37 -7.00 0.93
CA TYR A 44 -1.59 -7.61 0.43
C TYR A 44 -2.78 -7.14 1.27
N ILE A 45 -3.80 -6.62 0.58
CA ILE A 45 -5.07 -6.22 1.17
C ILE A 45 -5.90 -7.49 1.38
N GLY A 46 -5.84 -8.03 2.59
CA GLY A 46 -6.66 -9.15 3.04
C GLY A 46 -7.96 -8.71 3.72
N GLY A 47 -8.57 -9.64 4.45
CA GLY A 47 -9.82 -9.42 5.18
C GLY A 47 -11.07 -9.43 4.29
N HIS A 48 -12.21 -9.06 4.88
CA HIS A 48 -13.53 -9.22 4.25
C HIS A 48 -14.13 -7.93 3.69
N CYS A 49 -13.55 -6.77 3.98
CA CYS A 49 -14.18 -5.49 3.62
C CYS A 49 -13.68 -4.95 2.28
N LEU A 50 -12.39 -4.62 2.19
CA LEU A 50 -11.90 -3.76 1.10
C LEU A 50 -11.99 -4.42 -0.28
N ILE A 51 -11.49 -5.64 -0.43
CA ILE A 51 -11.50 -6.33 -1.73
C ILE A 51 -12.92 -6.78 -2.13
N PRO A 52 -13.70 -7.48 -1.29
CA PRO A 52 -15.06 -7.88 -1.66
C PRO A 52 -15.96 -6.68 -1.99
N ASN A 53 -15.88 -5.58 -1.24
CA ASN A 53 -16.66 -4.38 -1.57
C ASN A 53 -16.19 -3.74 -2.89
N THR A 54 -14.89 -3.78 -3.20
CA THR A 54 -14.37 -3.30 -4.49
C THR A 54 -14.89 -4.14 -5.66
N GLU A 55 -15.04 -5.46 -5.48
CA GLU A 55 -15.65 -6.36 -6.48
C GLU A 55 -17.13 -6.02 -6.71
N ILE A 56 -17.90 -5.82 -5.64
CA ILE A 56 -19.31 -5.38 -5.72
C ILE A 56 -19.42 -4.06 -6.47
N LEU A 57 -18.61 -3.06 -6.09
CA LEU A 57 -18.59 -1.76 -6.74
C LEU A 57 -18.24 -1.88 -8.23
N ASN A 58 -17.27 -2.72 -8.59
CA ASN A 58 -16.88 -2.93 -9.99
C ASN A 58 -17.95 -3.66 -10.81
N ASN A 59 -18.75 -4.52 -10.17
CA ASN A 59 -19.86 -5.20 -10.82
C ASN A 59 -21.03 -4.24 -11.11
N VAL A 60 -21.35 -3.35 -10.17
CA VAL A 60 -22.42 -2.35 -10.33
C VAL A 60 -22.00 -1.22 -11.27
N TYR A 61 -20.75 -0.75 -11.16
CA TYR A 61 -20.19 0.30 -11.99
C TYR A 61 -18.72 0.01 -12.27
N SER A 62 -18.44 -0.52 -13.46
CA SER A 62 -17.06 -0.84 -13.81
C SER A 62 -16.23 0.42 -14.03
N SER A 63 -15.09 0.48 -13.34
CA SER A 63 -14.16 1.61 -13.40
C SER A 63 -12.73 1.12 -13.41
N LYS A 64 -11.88 1.83 -14.16
CA LYS A 64 -10.43 1.59 -14.17
C LYS A 64 -9.83 1.67 -12.76
N ALA A 65 -10.39 2.49 -11.88
CA ALA A 65 -9.94 2.58 -10.49
C ALA A 65 -10.18 1.29 -9.71
N TRP A 66 -11.32 0.62 -9.91
CA TRP A 66 -11.64 -0.64 -9.21
C TRP A 66 -10.82 -1.79 -9.78
N GLN A 67 -10.75 -1.89 -11.11
CA GLN A 67 -9.92 -2.86 -11.81
C GLN A 67 -8.46 -2.75 -11.37
N PHE A 68 -7.93 -1.52 -11.30
CA PHE A 68 -6.59 -1.24 -10.78
C PHE A 68 -6.35 -1.81 -9.38
N ILE A 69 -7.27 -1.57 -8.44
CA ILE A 69 -7.12 -2.07 -7.06
C ILE A 69 -7.11 -3.60 -7.04
N LEU A 70 -8.05 -4.23 -7.75
CA LEU A 70 -8.20 -5.69 -7.79
C LEU A 70 -6.97 -6.35 -8.42
N GLU A 71 -6.52 -5.85 -9.58
CA GLU A 71 -5.36 -6.37 -10.29
C GLU A 71 -4.07 -6.19 -9.49
N SER A 72 -3.85 -4.98 -8.95
CA SER A 72 -2.68 -4.66 -8.14
C SER A 72 -2.59 -5.59 -6.92
N ASN A 73 -3.71 -5.79 -6.22
CA ASN A 73 -3.75 -6.62 -5.03
C ASN A 73 -3.58 -8.11 -5.33
N LYS A 74 -4.14 -8.59 -6.45
CA LYS A 74 -3.94 -9.96 -6.93
C LYS A 74 -2.47 -10.25 -7.22
N LYS A 75 -1.75 -9.33 -7.86
CA LYS A 75 -0.30 -9.45 -8.08
C LYS A 75 0.47 -9.47 -6.76
N ARG A 76 0.08 -8.62 -5.81
CA ARG A 76 0.71 -8.53 -4.49
C ARG A 76 0.68 -9.86 -3.73
N LEU A 77 -0.39 -10.65 -3.87
CA LEU A 77 -0.51 -11.98 -3.25
C LEU A 77 0.63 -12.94 -3.63
N GLU A 78 1.12 -12.86 -4.87
CA GLU A 78 2.25 -13.66 -5.35
C GLU A 78 3.59 -13.05 -4.91
N GLU A 79 3.70 -11.73 -5.01
CA GLU A 79 4.92 -10.98 -4.65
C GLU A 79 5.33 -11.18 -3.19
N ILE A 80 4.37 -11.22 -2.26
CA ILE A 80 4.65 -11.43 -0.83
C ILE A 80 5.21 -12.83 -0.52
N LYS A 81 5.25 -13.75 -1.48
CA LYS A 81 5.97 -15.02 -1.29
C LYS A 81 7.49 -14.80 -1.23
N SER A 82 7.99 -13.73 -1.84
CA SER A 82 9.40 -13.35 -1.74
C SER A 82 9.74 -12.81 -0.35
N LYS A 83 10.78 -13.36 0.26
CA LYS A 83 11.30 -12.91 1.57
C LYS A 83 11.75 -11.44 1.52
N THR A 84 12.44 -11.04 0.47
CA THR A 84 12.94 -9.65 0.32
C THR A 84 11.80 -8.65 0.23
N ILE A 85 10.73 -8.99 -0.49
CA ILE A 85 9.53 -8.14 -0.60
C ILE A 85 8.84 -8.01 0.76
N LYS A 86 8.73 -9.10 1.53
CA LYS A 86 8.19 -9.05 2.89
C LYS A 86 9.02 -8.17 3.83
N GLU A 87 10.34 -8.23 3.74
CA GLU A 87 11.25 -7.38 4.54
C GLU A 87 11.06 -5.90 4.21
N GLU A 88 10.97 -5.54 2.93
CA GLU A 88 10.68 -4.18 2.47
C GLU A 88 9.30 -3.70 2.94
N ILE A 89 8.26 -4.53 2.83
CA ILE A 89 6.91 -4.22 3.32
C ILE A 89 6.94 -3.95 4.83
N ASN A 90 7.65 -4.78 5.60
CA ASN A 90 7.77 -4.60 7.05
C ASN A 90 8.50 -3.30 7.41
N ALA A 91 9.53 -2.92 6.67
CA ALA A 91 10.21 -1.64 6.84
C ALA A 91 9.22 -0.48 6.65
N LEU A 92 8.43 -0.48 5.57
CA LEU A 92 7.41 0.55 5.32
C LEU A 92 6.28 0.52 6.36
N LYS A 93 5.93 -0.66 6.88
CA LYS A 93 4.94 -0.80 7.95
C LYS A 93 5.45 -0.14 9.24
N ASN A 94 6.73 -0.29 9.57
CA ASN A 94 7.33 0.38 10.73
C ASN A 94 7.29 1.92 10.59
N ILE A 95 7.53 2.43 9.38
CA ILE A 95 7.36 3.86 9.06
C ILE A 95 5.92 4.29 9.32
N TRP A 96 4.95 3.59 8.72
CA TRP A 96 3.53 3.87 8.87
C TRP A 96 3.06 3.86 10.34
N MET A 97 3.55 2.91 11.14
CA MET A 97 3.20 2.78 12.57
C MET A 97 3.59 4.00 13.42
N ARG A 98 4.51 4.85 12.95
CA ARG A 98 4.87 6.11 13.64
C ARG A 98 3.77 7.16 13.51
N TYR A 99 2.97 7.13 12.45
CA TYR A 99 2.01 8.18 12.10
C TYR A 99 0.55 7.77 12.29
N VAL A 100 0.27 6.47 12.43
CA VAL A 100 -1.10 5.99 12.65
C VAL A 100 -1.56 6.29 14.08
N ASN A 101 -2.84 6.64 14.24
CA ASN A 101 -3.46 6.73 15.56
C ASN A 101 -3.61 5.31 16.14
N LYS A 102 -2.76 4.98 17.12
CA LYS A 102 -2.74 3.67 17.79
C LYS A 102 -4.00 3.40 18.63
N GLU A 103 -4.74 4.43 19.03
CA GLU A 103 -5.99 4.27 19.78
C GLU A 103 -7.08 3.61 18.94
N TYR A 104 -7.03 3.74 17.61
CA TYR A 104 -7.99 3.09 16.71
C TYR A 104 -7.93 1.55 16.75
N TYR A 105 -6.83 0.99 17.26
CA TYR A 105 -6.58 -0.46 17.29
C TYR A 105 -6.54 -1.05 18.70
N LYS A 106 -6.93 -0.28 19.71
CA LYS A 106 -7.15 -0.74 21.08
C LYS A 106 -8.62 -1.07 21.27
#